data_AF-A0A967H137-F1
#
_entry.id   AF-A0A967H137-F1
#
_cell.length_a   1.000
_cell.length_b   1.000
_cell.length_c   1.000
_cell.angle_alpha   90.00
_cell.angle_beta   90.00
_cell.angle_gamma   90.00
#
_symmetry.space_group_name_H-M   'P 1'
#
loop_
_entity.id
_entity.type
_entity.pdbx_description
1 polymer ?
#
loop_
_entity_poly.entity_id
_entity_poly.type
_entity_poly.pdbx_seq_one_letter_code
_entity_poly.pdbx_strand_id
1 'polypeptide(L)' 'EDDPVQKENPEYAGGANRVSLRTARQNYARIGVSDPRFKGFVRLPRQDEIGT' A
#
# COMPACT_ATOMS: atom_id res chain seq x y z
N GLU A 1 -2.57 -1.65 -8.15
CA GLU A 1 -2.49 -3.03 -8.65
C GLU A 1 -3.90 -3.48 -8.94
N ASP A 2 -4.16 -4.05 -10.12
CA ASP A 2 -5.46 -4.60 -10.49
C ASP A 2 -5.49 -6.10 -10.18
N ASP A 3 -5.23 -6.46 -8.90
CA ASP A 3 -5.47 -7.84 -8.44
C ASP A 3 -7.00 -8.06 -8.42
N PRO A 4 -7.54 -8.93 -9.29
CA PRO A 4 -8.98 -9.08 -9.42
C PRO A 4 -9.62 -9.66 -8.16
N VAL A 5 -8.88 -10.51 -7.42
CA VAL A 5 -9.36 -11.14 -6.18
C VAL A 5 -9.47 -10.09 -5.08
N GLN A 6 -8.45 -9.26 -4.89
CA GLN A 6 -8.49 -8.21 -3.88
C GLN A 6 -9.35 -7.01 -4.27
N LYS A 7 -9.59 -6.82 -5.58
CA LYS A 7 -10.56 -5.84 -6.08
C LYS A 7 -11.99 -6.27 -5.74
N GLU A 8 -12.30 -7.54 -5.90
CA GLU A 8 -13.61 -8.11 -5.57
C GLU A 8 -13.80 -8.27 -4.05
N ASN A 9 -12.75 -8.72 -3.33
CA ASN A 9 -12.74 -8.84 -1.87
C ASN A 9 -11.57 -8.06 -1.24
N PRO A 10 -11.80 -6.78 -0.85
CA PRO A 10 -10.77 -5.93 -0.26
C PRO A 10 -10.21 -6.40 1.09
N GLU A 11 -10.84 -7.38 1.75
CA GLU A 11 -10.36 -7.99 3.00
C GLU A 11 -9.42 -9.18 2.74
N TYR A 12 -9.44 -9.75 1.54
CA TYR A 12 -8.62 -10.91 1.21
C TYR A 12 -7.13 -10.55 1.30
N ALA A 13 -6.38 -11.29 2.11
CA ALA A 13 -4.93 -11.17 2.24
C ALA A 13 -4.24 -12.42 1.66
N GLY A 14 -3.21 -12.22 0.84
CA GLY A 14 -2.47 -13.31 0.19
C GLY A 14 -2.40 -13.16 -1.34
N GLY A 15 -1.77 -14.13 -2.00
CA GLY A 15 -1.41 -14.01 -3.41
C GLY A 15 -0.18 -13.14 -3.61
N ALA A 16 -0.15 -12.35 -4.69
CA ALA A 16 0.95 -11.41 -4.96
C ALA A 16 1.02 -10.29 -3.89
N ASN A 17 -0.14 -9.84 -3.43
CA ASN A 17 -0.27 -8.91 -2.31
C ASN A 17 -0.29 -9.66 -0.97
N ARG A 18 0.74 -9.49 -0.14
CA ARG A 18 0.77 -10.12 1.19
C ARG A 18 -0.31 -9.60 2.13
N VAL A 19 -0.62 -8.31 2.05
CA VAL A 19 -1.67 -7.64 2.84
C VAL A 19 -2.93 -7.44 2.00
N SER A 20 -4.09 -7.30 2.64
CA SER A 20 -5.34 -6.99 1.93
C SER A 20 -5.36 -5.57 1.36
N LEU A 21 -6.24 -5.29 0.40
CA LEU A 21 -6.39 -3.94 -0.16
C LEU A 21 -6.81 -2.92 0.90
N ARG A 22 -7.67 -3.30 1.85
CA ARG A 22 -8.01 -2.45 3.00
C ARG A 22 -6.76 -2.13 3.83
N THR A 23 -6.00 -3.14 4.21
CA THR A 23 -4.79 -2.97 5.03
C THR A 23 -3.74 -2.15 4.27
N ALA A 24 -3.57 -2.37 2.97
CA ALA A 24 -2.67 -1.59 2.13
C ALA A 24 -3.01 -0.10 2.14
N ARG A 25 -4.29 0.26 1.99
CA ARG A 25 -4.75 1.66 2.04
C ARG A 25 -4.50 2.28 3.41
N GLN A 26 -4.81 1.56 4.49
CA GLN A 26 -4.58 2.02 5.87
C GLN A 26 -3.09 2.24 6.16
N ASN A 27 -2.22 1.32 5.71
CA ASN A 27 -0.78 1.46 5.85
C ASN A 27 -0.28 2.66 5.05
N TYR A 28 -0.72 2.85 3.81
CA TYR A 28 -0.29 3.99 3.02
C TYR A 28 -0.66 5.31 3.70
N ALA A 29 -1.89 5.44 4.21
CA ALA A 29 -2.33 6.61 4.95
C ALA A 29 -1.52 6.84 6.25
N ARG A 30 -1.12 5.77 6.96
CA ARG A 30 -0.46 5.86 8.27
C ARG A 30 1.06 6.00 8.18
N ILE A 31 1.70 5.29 7.25
CA ILE A 31 3.16 5.15 7.17
C ILE A 31 3.73 5.43 5.77
N GLY A 32 2.90 5.82 4.79
CA GLY A 32 3.34 6.19 3.44
C GLY A 32 3.73 5.02 2.53
N VAL A 33 3.49 3.78 2.94
CA VAL A 33 3.70 2.56 2.13
C VAL A 33 2.54 1.59 2.32
N SER A 34 2.19 0.83 1.29
CA SER A 34 1.10 -0.14 1.33
C SER A 34 1.41 -1.36 2.22
N ASP A 35 2.65 -1.81 2.21
CA ASP A 35 3.12 -2.90 3.06
C ASP A 35 4.32 -2.41 3.89
N PRO A 36 4.30 -2.55 5.23
CA PRO A 36 5.39 -2.13 6.10
C PRO A 36 6.75 -2.69 5.70
N ARG A 37 6.79 -3.86 5.04
CA ARG A 37 8.04 -4.46 4.55
C ARG A 37 8.79 -3.56 3.57
N PHE A 38 8.11 -2.65 2.88
CA PHE A 38 8.70 -1.75 1.90
C PHE A 38 9.20 -0.44 2.51
N LYS A 39 8.94 -0.17 3.80
CA LYS A 39 9.27 1.12 4.43
C LYS A 39 10.74 1.51 4.31
N GLY A 40 11.66 0.53 4.34
CA GLY A 40 13.10 0.76 4.17
C GLY A 40 13.61 0.75 2.73
N PHE A 41 12.73 0.47 1.76
CA PHE A 41 13.09 0.32 0.34
C PHE A 41 12.55 1.45 -0.54
N VAL A 42 11.77 2.37 0.03
CA VAL A 42 11.23 3.53 -0.68
C VAL A 42 11.97 4.79 -0.28
N ARG A 43 12.22 5.66 -1.26
CA ARG A 43 12.74 7.01 -0.98
C ARG A 43 11.66 7.87 -0.33
N LEU A 44 12.08 8.89 0.41
CA LEU A 44 11.18 9.95 0.83
C LEU A 44 10.68 10.73 -0.40
N PRO A 45 9.44 11.26 -0.35
CA PRO A 45 8.98 12.22 -1.35
C PRO A 45 9.87 13.46 -1.32
N ARG A 46 10.12 14.05 -2.49
CA ARG A 46 10.77 15.35 -2.58
C ARG A 46 9.81 16.43 -2.13
N GLN A 47 10.35 17.59 -1.77
CA GLN A 47 9.53 18.70 -1.28
C GLN A 47 8.50 19.17 -2.31
N ASP A 48 8.84 19.12 -3.60
CA ASP A 48 7.95 19.45 -4.73
C ASP A 48 6.88 18.37 -5.03
N GLU A 49 7.01 17.17 -4.45
CA GLU A 49 6.05 16.07 -4.62
C GLU A 49 4.99 16.01 -3.51
N ILE A 50 5.19 16.76 -2.42
CA ILE A 50 4.21 16.88 -1.34
C ILE A 50 3.27 18.02 -1.73
N GLY A 51 2.07 17.68 -2.19
CA GLY A 51 1.02 18.66 -2.50
C GLY A 51 0.75 19.55 -1.28
N THR A 52 0.90 20.86 -1.46
CA THR A 52 0.64 21.90 -0.44
C THR A 52 -0.82 21.97 -0.06
#